data_AF-A0A412GGC3-F1
#
_entry.id   AF-A0A412GGC3-F1
#
_cell.length_a   1.000
_cell.length_b   1.000
_cell.length_c   1.000
_cell.angle_alpha   90.00
_cell.angle_beta   90.00
_cell.angle_gamma   90.00
#
_symmetry.space_group_name_H-M   'P 1'
#
loop_
_entity.id
_entity.type
_entity.pdbx_description
1 polymer ?
#
loop_
_entity_poly.entity_id
_entity_poly.type
_entity_poly.pdbx_seq_one_letter_code
_entity_poly.pdbx_strand_id
1 'polypeptide(L)'
;MYPTYPTGSFQNVGMHPYGYQNGGDWTWFGARMIWGLTENGFIKEAYEELKPMLERVVKNNGFNEWYTPAGEPKGSGTFRGEAGVLCRAIEGLRKWAENYQSVSVEEAQGGMVLFTFGQSNSANHGVGKYQPEHQVYNYFEGRLYPSSGPLIGATGYGASVWNRLADKLIDEKITTKVTLVPIGVGGVEIAAWAKGGYLYDKLTQTIALLKEQGLIPYYILWHQGETDNIKNTSKEEYIRQFETIREAFRSQGIESPIGIAIASYHPECIDSEDGNDSQIREAQQALCKKYSDLFIGPDTDKLNKALHRPDGVHFSHIGLDAHADGWVKAIKKVR
;
A
#
# COMPACT_ATOMS: atom_id res chain seq x y z
N MET A 1 6.48 -24.26 -9.86
CA MET A 1 6.19 -25.68 -10.13
C MET A 1 7.42 -26.35 -10.71
N TYR A 2 7.87 -27.45 -10.11
CA TYR A 2 9.06 -28.18 -10.56
C TYR A 2 8.78 -28.96 -11.86
N PRO A 3 9.81 -29.19 -12.70
CA PRO A 3 9.67 -30.04 -13.88
C PRO A 3 9.30 -31.48 -13.51
N THR A 4 8.64 -32.18 -14.43
CA THR A 4 8.10 -33.51 -14.21
C THR A 4 8.78 -34.55 -15.09
N TYR A 5 8.83 -35.79 -14.61
CA TYR A 5 9.21 -36.93 -15.42
C TYR A 5 8.05 -37.33 -16.34
N PRO A 6 8.34 -37.75 -17.59
CA PRO A 6 7.31 -38.12 -18.54
C PRO A 6 6.51 -39.35 -18.09
N THR A 7 5.31 -39.50 -18.64
CA THR A 7 4.45 -40.68 -18.39
C THR A 7 5.20 -41.98 -18.67
N GLY A 8 5.05 -42.96 -17.77
CA GLY A 8 5.72 -44.27 -17.87
C GLY A 8 7.10 -44.33 -17.21
N SER A 9 7.61 -43.21 -16.67
CA SER A 9 8.88 -43.19 -15.94
C SER A 9 8.85 -43.98 -14.62
N PHE A 10 7.66 -44.18 -14.04
CA PHE A 10 7.47 -44.85 -12.76
C PHE A 10 6.47 -46.00 -12.88
N GLN A 11 6.70 -47.07 -12.11
CA GLN A 11 5.76 -48.20 -12.00
C GLN A 11 4.46 -47.80 -11.26
N ASN A 12 4.54 -46.80 -10.37
CA ASN A 12 3.37 -46.27 -9.68
C ASN A 12 2.57 -45.34 -10.62
N VAL A 13 1.36 -45.77 -10.96
CA VAL A 13 0.45 -45.03 -11.85
C VAL A 13 0.04 -43.65 -11.34
N GLY A 14 0.13 -43.42 -10.02
CA GLY A 14 -0.16 -42.12 -9.40
C GLY A 14 0.93 -41.06 -9.63
N MET A 15 2.12 -41.46 -10.10
CA MET A 15 3.26 -40.57 -10.37
C MET A 15 3.30 -40.09 -11.83
N HIS A 16 2.14 -39.84 -12.45
CA HIS A 16 2.08 -39.16 -13.74
C HIS A 16 2.56 -37.70 -13.63
N PRO A 17 2.91 -37.02 -14.74
CA PRO A 17 3.24 -35.60 -14.72
C PRO A 17 2.24 -34.75 -13.91
N TYR A 18 2.77 -33.93 -13.00
CA TYR A 18 2.04 -33.08 -12.05
C TYR A 18 1.12 -33.83 -11.08
N GLY A 19 1.34 -35.13 -10.96
CA GLY A 19 0.67 -36.01 -10.00
C GLY A 19 1.45 -36.14 -8.69
N TYR A 20 1.08 -37.16 -7.93
CA TYR A 20 1.69 -37.46 -6.64
C TYR A 20 3.21 -37.63 -6.79
N GLN A 21 4.00 -36.83 -6.05
CA GLN A 21 5.47 -36.85 -6.02
C GLN A 21 6.19 -36.59 -7.37
N ASN A 22 5.47 -36.38 -8.48
CA ASN A 22 6.04 -36.06 -9.79
C ASN A 22 5.62 -34.64 -10.25
N GLY A 23 6.02 -33.64 -9.46
CA GLY A 23 5.76 -32.22 -9.70
C GLY A 23 4.38 -31.71 -9.32
N GLY A 24 3.60 -32.46 -8.53
CA GLY A 24 2.51 -31.88 -7.75
C GLY A 24 3.01 -30.74 -6.85
N ASP A 25 2.16 -29.75 -6.56
CA ASP A 25 2.55 -28.62 -5.72
C ASP A 25 2.38 -28.98 -4.24
N TRP A 26 3.51 -29.20 -3.56
CA TRP A 26 3.57 -29.60 -2.17
C TRP A 26 3.78 -28.39 -1.27
N THR A 27 2.70 -27.83 -0.73
CA THR A 27 2.75 -26.68 0.17
C THR A 27 3.74 -26.87 1.31
N TRP A 28 3.78 -28.06 1.91
CA TRP A 28 4.66 -28.30 3.05
C TRP A 28 6.15 -28.25 2.67
N PHE A 29 6.49 -28.63 1.44
CA PHE A 29 7.85 -28.53 0.93
C PHE A 29 8.19 -27.07 0.60
N GLY A 30 7.29 -26.37 -0.10
CA GLY A 30 7.41 -24.94 -0.38
C GLY A 30 7.60 -24.12 0.90
N ALA A 31 6.79 -24.38 1.93
CA ALA A 31 6.89 -23.71 3.23
C ALA A 31 8.27 -23.87 3.91
N ARG A 32 8.97 -24.99 3.70
CA ARG A 32 10.34 -25.18 4.21
C ARG A 32 11.37 -24.37 3.43
N MET A 33 11.14 -24.12 2.14
CA MET A 33 11.98 -23.20 1.37
C MET A 33 11.88 -21.77 1.92
N ILE A 34 10.69 -21.38 2.40
CA ILE A 34 10.47 -20.07 3.04
C ILE A 34 11.36 -19.90 4.28
N TRP A 35 11.61 -20.98 5.04
CA TRP A 35 12.52 -20.92 6.18
C TRP A 35 13.93 -20.53 5.74
N GLY A 36 14.45 -21.20 4.70
CA GLY A 36 15.76 -20.90 4.13
C GLY A 36 15.84 -19.48 3.57
N LEU A 37 14.81 -19.04 2.84
CA LEU A 37 14.75 -17.66 2.33
C LEU A 37 14.79 -16.64 3.48
N THR A 38 14.01 -16.88 4.54
CA THR A 38 13.95 -16.00 5.71
C THR A 38 15.28 -15.97 6.48
N GLU A 39 15.88 -17.13 6.74
CA GLU A 39 17.16 -17.28 7.45
C GLU A 39 18.33 -16.63 6.69
N ASN A 40 18.22 -16.48 5.36
CA ASN A 40 19.24 -15.85 4.51
C ASN A 40 18.89 -14.41 4.09
N GLY A 41 17.84 -13.81 4.65
CA GLY A 41 17.49 -12.40 4.40
C GLY A 41 16.73 -12.13 3.09
N PHE A 42 16.30 -13.15 2.35
CA PHE A 42 15.44 -13.05 1.16
C PHE A 42 13.96 -12.93 1.56
N ILE A 43 13.65 -11.88 2.33
CA ILE A 43 12.37 -11.74 3.03
C ILE A 43 11.23 -11.44 2.06
N LYS A 44 11.51 -10.67 1.01
CA LYS A 44 10.51 -10.37 -0.02
C LYS A 44 10.07 -11.66 -0.71
N GLU A 45 11.03 -12.43 -1.19
CA GLU A 45 10.82 -13.71 -1.85
C GLU A 45 10.12 -14.70 -0.91
N ALA A 46 10.54 -14.74 0.36
CA ALA A 46 9.90 -15.55 1.38
C ALA A 46 8.41 -15.19 1.54
N TYR A 47 8.06 -13.91 1.57
CA TYR A 47 6.68 -13.45 1.73
C TYR A 47 5.83 -13.73 0.47
N GLU A 48 6.37 -13.41 -0.71
CA GLU A 48 5.70 -13.60 -2.00
C GLU A 48 5.36 -15.07 -2.27
N GLU A 49 6.30 -15.97 -2.00
CA GLU A 49 6.10 -17.41 -2.20
C GLU A 49 5.21 -18.04 -1.12
N LEU A 50 5.24 -17.53 0.12
CA LEU A 50 4.38 -18.03 1.20
C LEU A 50 2.90 -17.65 1.00
N LYS A 51 2.62 -16.47 0.47
CA LYS A 51 1.25 -15.94 0.32
C LYS A 51 0.27 -16.90 -0.38
N PRO A 52 0.53 -17.42 -1.60
CA PRO A 52 -0.41 -18.31 -2.28
C PRO A 52 -0.60 -19.66 -1.56
N MET A 53 0.35 -20.07 -0.71
CA MET A 53 0.18 -21.25 0.14
C MET A 53 -0.86 -20.99 1.23
N LEU A 54 -0.78 -19.84 1.91
CA LEU A 54 -1.73 -19.45 2.95
C LEU A 54 -3.13 -19.19 2.38
N GLU A 55 -3.23 -18.54 1.22
CA GLU A 55 -4.51 -18.32 0.53
C GLU A 55 -5.24 -19.62 0.22
N ARG A 56 -4.51 -20.67 -0.16
CA ARG A 56 -5.10 -22.00 -0.39
C ARG A 56 -5.61 -22.64 0.89
N VAL A 57 -4.91 -22.51 2.01
CA VAL A 57 -5.37 -23.02 3.31
C VAL A 57 -6.68 -22.34 3.71
N VAL A 58 -6.73 -21.01 3.59
CA VAL A 58 -7.95 -20.22 3.89
C VAL A 58 -9.10 -20.60 2.95
N LYS A 59 -8.85 -20.65 1.65
CA LYS A 59 -9.87 -20.98 0.63
C LYS A 59 -10.47 -22.37 0.83
N ASN A 60 -9.66 -23.36 1.17
CA ASN A 60 -10.09 -24.75 1.29
C ASN A 60 -10.52 -25.13 2.71
N ASN A 61 -10.38 -24.22 3.68
CA ASN A 61 -10.65 -24.47 5.10
C ASN A 61 -10.00 -25.77 5.61
N GLY A 62 -8.74 -26.00 5.23
CA GLY A 62 -8.06 -27.26 5.51
C GLY A 62 -6.59 -27.27 5.13
N PHE A 63 -5.87 -28.23 5.71
CA PHE A 63 -4.45 -28.46 5.46
C PHE A 63 -4.30 -29.70 4.57
N ASN A 64 -4.04 -29.49 3.29
CA ASN A 64 -4.00 -30.54 2.27
C ASN A 64 -2.57 -30.95 1.94
N GLU A 65 -2.36 -32.19 1.55
CA GLU A 65 -1.00 -32.69 1.30
C GLU A 65 -0.36 -32.02 0.09
N TRP A 66 -1.10 -31.90 -1.01
CA TRP A 66 -0.62 -31.28 -2.25
C TRP A 66 -1.76 -30.74 -3.10
N TYR A 67 -1.40 -29.97 -4.12
CA TYR A 67 -2.33 -29.34 -5.05
C TYR A 67 -2.00 -29.69 -6.50
N THR A 68 -3.05 -29.83 -7.31
CA THR A 68 -2.90 -29.94 -8.77
C THR A 68 -2.47 -28.60 -9.36
N PRO A 69 -2.00 -28.56 -10.63
CA PRO A 69 -1.76 -27.29 -11.33
C PRO A 69 -2.98 -26.36 -11.38
N ALA A 70 -4.20 -26.92 -11.35
CA ALA A 70 -5.44 -26.17 -11.31
C ALA A 70 -5.81 -25.65 -9.90
N GLY A 71 -4.98 -25.94 -8.89
CA GLY A 71 -5.21 -25.53 -7.51
C GLY A 71 -6.22 -26.39 -6.75
N GLU A 72 -6.52 -27.60 -7.24
CA GLU A 72 -7.40 -28.53 -6.52
C GLU A 72 -6.65 -29.22 -5.38
N PRO A 73 -7.20 -29.28 -4.16
CA PRO A 73 -6.59 -29.99 -3.05
C PRO A 73 -6.61 -31.51 -3.28
N LYS A 74 -5.53 -32.19 -2.89
CA LYS A 74 -5.37 -33.64 -2.93
C LYS A 74 -4.73 -34.16 -1.64
N GLY A 75 -4.98 -35.43 -1.33
CA GLY A 75 -4.56 -36.07 -0.08
C GLY A 75 -5.46 -35.72 1.10
N SER A 76 -4.98 -35.92 2.33
CA SER A 76 -5.74 -35.60 3.55
C SER A 76 -5.88 -34.09 3.72
N GLY A 77 -7.11 -33.60 3.94
CA GLY A 77 -7.39 -32.19 4.31
C GLY A 77 -7.14 -31.83 5.77
N THR A 78 -6.58 -32.76 6.56
CA THR A 78 -6.21 -32.56 7.97
C THR A 78 -4.72 -32.81 8.21
N PHE A 79 -3.89 -32.65 7.18
CA PHE A 79 -2.47 -32.93 7.25
C PHE A 79 -1.73 -31.93 8.15
N ARG A 80 -1.64 -32.26 9.44
CA ARG A 80 -0.99 -31.44 10.48
C ARG A 80 0.48 -31.12 10.19
N GLY A 81 1.13 -31.91 9.33
CA GLY A 81 2.49 -31.66 8.87
C GLY A 81 2.61 -30.36 8.08
N GLU A 82 1.63 -30.02 7.23
CA GLU A 82 1.58 -28.74 6.50
C GLU A 82 1.33 -27.58 7.48
N ALA A 83 0.38 -27.73 8.40
CA ALA A 83 0.09 -26.73 9.42
C ALA A 83 1.36 -26.34 10.21
N GLY A 84 2.12 -27.34 10.67
CA GLY A 84 3.35 -27.12 11.43
C GLY A 84 4.41 -26.35 10.63
N VAL A 85 4.58 -26.66 9.34
CA VAL A 85 5.63 -26.00 8.56
C VAL A 85 5.27 -24.58 8.12
N LEU A 86 3.99 -24.34 7.84
CA LEU A 86 3.47 -23.00 7.59
C LEU A 86 3.55 -22.14 8.84
N CYS A 87 3.23 -22.69 10.02
CA CYS A 87 3.37 -21.99 11.29
C CYS A 87 4.81 -21.51 11.50
N ARG A 88 5.80 -22.41 11.33
CA ARG A 88 7.21 -22.05 11.46
C ARG A 88 7.67 -21.02 10.41
N ALA A 89 7.13 -21.06 9.19
CA ALA A 89 7.44 -20.05 8.16
C ALA A 89 6.90 -18.67 8.57
N ILE A 90 5.68 -18.61 9.09
CA ILE A 90 5.06 -17.40 9.63
C ILE A 90 5.86 -16.88 10.82
N GLU A 91 6.23 -17.75 11.77
CA GLU A 91 7.05 -17.39 12.94
C GLU A 91 8.42 -16.85 12.54
N GLY A 92 9.06 -17.45 11.52
CA GLY A 92 10.33 -16.96 10.99
C GLY A 92 10.21 -15.54 10.46
N LEU A 93 9.20 -15.27 9.63
CA LEU A 93 8.94 -13.93 9.09
C LEU A 93 8.55 -12.93 10.20
N ARG A 94 7.75 -13.35 11.19
CA ARG A 94 7.41 -12.53 12.36
C ARG A 94 8.63 -12.19 13.20
N LYS A 95 9.49 -13.16 13.48
CA LYS A 95 10.74 -12.96 14.22
C LYS A 95 11.69 -12.04 13.46
N TRP A 96 11.81 -12.19 12.15
CA TRP A 96 12.54 -11.23 11.33
C TRP A 96 11.94 -9.82 11.49
N ALA A 97 10.61 -9.70 11.39
CA ALA A 97 9.92 -8.41 11.53
C ALA A 97 10.05 -7.79 12.93
N GLU A 98 10.13 -8.59 13.98
CA GLU A 98 10.42 -8.15 15.36
C GLU A 98 11.85 -7.60 15.52
N ASN A 99 12.80 -8.10 14.74
CA ASN A 99 14.19 -7.62 14.73
C ASN A 99 14.43 -6.55 13.67
N TYR A 100 13.44 -6.22 12.84
CA TYR A 100 13.52 -5.11 11.91
C TYR A 100 13.45 -3.84 12.74
N GLN A 101 14.59 -3.14 12.85
CA GLN A 101 14.91 -2.08 13.82
C GLN A 101 13.76 -1.08 13.99
N SER A 102 12.82 -1.40 14.87
CA SER A 102 11.75 -0.49 15.21
C SER A 102 12.30 0.57 16.15
N VAL A 103 11.93 1.82 15.94
CA VAL A 103 12.21 2.90 16.88
C VAL A 103 11.05 3.05 17.86
N SER A 104 11.32 3.62 19.03
CA SER A 104 10.26 3.84 20.03
C SER A 104 9.32 4.96 19.57
N VAL A 105 8.09 4.96 20.11
CA VAL A 105 7.12 6.03 19.80
C VAL A 105 7.64 7.39 20.28
N GLU A 106 8.31 7.42 21.43
CA GLU A 106 8.93 8.62 21.99
C GLU A 106 10.00 9.20 21.07
N GLU A 107 10.78 8.34 20.40
CA GLU A 107 11.79 8.78 19.43
C GLU A 107 11.17 9.39 18.17
N ALA A 108 9.96 8.97 17.78
CA ALA A 108 9.21 9.54 16.67
C ALA A 108 8.36 10.76 17.07
N GLN A 109 8.06 10.95 18.34
CA GLN A 109 7.31 12.11 18.87
C GLN A 109 8.11 13.42 18.76
N GLY A 110 7.41 14.55 18.70
CA GLY A 110 8.02 15.88 18.56
C GLY A 110 8.39 16.28 17.12
N GLY A 111 8.00 15.46 16.13
CA GLY A 111 8.02 15.79 14.70
C GLY A 111 6.62 15.90 14.11
N MET A 112 6.55 16.16 12.81
CA MET A 112 5.29 16.22 12.06
C MET A 112 4.84 14.82 11.65
N VAL A 113 3.66 14.39 12.12
CA VAL A 113 3.03 13.14 11.66
C VAL A 113 2.20 13.43 10.40
N LEU A 114 2.49 12.74 9.31
CA LEU A 114 1.76 12.84 8.04
C LEU A 114 0.98 11.54 7.79
N PHE A 115 -0.34 11.62 7.84
CA PHE A 115 -1.20 10.51 7.42
C PHE A 115 -1.41 10.57 5.91
N THR A 116 -1.03 9.53 5.17
CA THR A 116 -0.97 9.60 3.70
C THR A 116 -1.65 8.40 3.06
N PHE A 117 -2.60 8.66 2.16
CA PHE A 117 -3.44 7.63 1.58
C PHE A 117 -4.14 8.08 0.29
N GLY A 118 -4.82 7.13 -0.35
CA GLY A 118 -5.39 7.29 -1.69
C GLY A 118 -5.06 6.09 -2.57
N GLN A 119 -4.64 6.34 -3.81
CA GLN A 119 -4.31 5.28 -4.78
C GLN A 119 -2.81 5.12 -5.07
N SER A 120 -2.43 4.59 -6.25
CA SER A 120 -1.06 4.22 -6.61
C SER A 120 -0.05 5.38 -6.50
N ASN A 121 -0.43 6.59 -6.93
CA ASN A 121 0.40 7.79 -6.84
C ASN A 121 0.55 8.36 -5.41
N SER A 122 -0.27 7.88 -4.46
CA SER A 122 -0.10 8.05 -3.02
C SER A 122 0.66 6.90 -2.35
N ALA A 123 1.01 5.85 -3.09
CA ALA A 123 1.61 4.63 -2.58
C ALA A 123 3.07 4.51 -3.08
N ASN A 124 3.55 3.29 -3.33
CA ASN A 124 4.91 3.00 -3.78
C ASN A 124 4.97 2.65 -5.28
N HIS A 125 4.29 3.42 -6.14
CA HIS A 125 4.29 3.14 -7.59
C HIS A 125 5.19 4.07 -8.40
N GLY A 126 5.82 5.05 -7.77
CA GLY A 126 6.77 5.93 -8.43
C GLY A 126 8.05 5.20 -8.85
N VAL A 127 8.74 5.72 -9.86
CA VAL A 127 9.96 5.10 -10.39
C VAL A 127 11.09 5.08 -9.36
N GLY A 128 11.81 3.94 -9.31
CA GLY A 128 13.00 3.73 -8.51
C GLY A 128 12.71 3.58 -7.02
N LYS A 129 13.67 3.95 -6.17
CA LYS A 129 13.54 3.97 -4.71
C LYS A 129 13.97 5.35 -4.18
N TYR A 130 13.71 5.62 -2.91
CA TYR A 130 14.18 6.84 -2.27
C TYR A 130 14.39 6.63 -0.79
N GLN A 131 15.60 6.92 -0.34
CA GLN A 131 16.01 6.94 1.05
C GLN A 131 16.05 8.40 1.49
N PRO A 132 15.27 8.80 2.51
CA PRO A 132 15.39 10.11 3.10
C PRO A 132 16.80 10.40 3.61
N GLU A 133 17.27 11.64 3.43
CA GLU A 133 18.54 12.13 3.98
C GLU A 133 18.40 12.58 5.43
N HIS A 134 17.17 12.91 5.86
CA HIS A 134 16.88 13.39 7.21
C HIS A 134 16.22 12.33 8.10
N GLN A 135 15.94 12.71 9.36
CA GLN A 135 15.25 11.86 10.33
C GLN A 135 13.77 11.72 9.96
N VAL A 136 13.48 10.69 9.15
CA VAL A 136 12.13 10.34 8.72
C VAL A 136 11.80 8.93 9.18
N TYR A 137 10.60 8.77 9.75
CA TYR A 137 10.08 7.50 10.22
C TYR A 137 8.90 7.03 9.37
N ASN A 138 8.73 5.72 9.26
CA ASN A 138 7.59 5.06 8.67
C ASN A 138 6.85 4.30 9.76
N TYR A 139 5.60 4.65 9.98
CA TYR A 139 4.68 3.96 10.87
C TYR A 139 3.95 2.83 10.13
N PHE A 140 3.86 1.65 10.74
CA PHE A 140 3.03 0.55 10.25
C PHE A 140 2.60 -0.34 11.42
N GLU A 141 1.27 -0.56 11.54
CA GLU A 141 0.66 -1.49 12.51
C GLU A 141 1.17 -1.34 13.96
N GLY A 142 1.21 -0.11 14.46
CA GLY A 142 1.61 0.19 15.84
C GLY A 142 3.12 0.24 16.08
N ARG A 143 3.93 0.07 15.03
CA ARG A 143 5.39 0.14 15.09
C ARG A 143 5.92 1.25 14.18
N LEU A 144 7.10 1.76 14.53
CA LEU A 144 7.81 2.79 13.77
C LEU A 144 9.15 2.25 13.30
N TYR A 145 9.54 2.61 12.10
CA TYR A 145 10.78 2.17 11.47
C TYR A 145 11.51 3.39 10.88
N PRO A 146 12.85 3.38 10.79
CA PRO A 146 13.55 4.30 9.91
C PRO A 146 12.96 4.21 8.51
N SER A 147 12.61 5.35 7.93
CA SER A 147 11.94 5.36 6.64
C SER A 147 12.91 5.03 5.51
N SER A 148 12.49 4.15 4.61
CA SER A 148 13.17 3.82 3.35
C SER A 148 12.10 3.45 2.34
N GLY A 149 12.20 3.93 1.10
CA GLY A 149 11.33 3.48 0.02
C GLY A 149 11.66 2.03 -0.39
N PRO A 150 10.66 1.16 -0.64
CA PRO A 150 9.21 1.38 -0.54
C PRO A 150 8.71 1.49 0.91
N LEU A 151 7.74 2.37 1.14
CA LEU A 151 7.13 2.55 2.45
C LEU A 151 6.24 1.36 2.83
N ILE A 152 6.43 0.85 4.04
CA ILE A 152 5.61 -0.23 4.61
C ILE A 152 4.22 0.32 4.94
N GLY A 153 3.18 -0.42 4.56
CA GLY A 153 1.78 -0.07 4.78
C GLY A 153 1.02 0.36 3.53
N ALA A 154 1.74 0.72 2.46
CA ALA A 154 1.21 1.06 1.15
C ALA A 154 1.64 0.04 0.07
N THR A 155 0.85 -0.12 -0.99
CA THR A 155 1.15 -1.08 -2.06
C THR A 155 2.20 -0.54 -3.05
N GLY A 156 2.79 -1.45 -3.83
CA GLY A 156 3.80 -1.13 -4.83
C GLY A 156 5.22 -1.38 -4.33
N TYR A 157 6.19 -1.28 -5.23
CA TYR A 157 7.61 -1.65 -4.99
C TYR A 157 8.61 -0.54 -5.34
N GLY A 158 8.09 0.62 -5.74
CA GLY A 158 8.86 1.77 -6.16
C GLY A 158 8.97 2.84 -5.08
N ALA A 159 9.20 4.07 -5.53
CA ALA A 159 9.35 5.22 -4.66
C ALA A 159 7.99 5.80 -4.28
N SER A 160 7.89 6.28 -3.05
CA SER A 160 6.78 7.11 -2.60
C SER A 160 7.18 8.59 -2.63
N VAL A 161 6.20 9.46 -2.93
CA VAL A 161 6.35 10.92 -2.84
C VAL A 161 6.57 11.38 -1.40
N TRP A 162 6.07 10.65 -0.41
CA TRP A 162 6.03 11.12 0.98
C TRP A 162 7.40 11.22 1.64
N ASN A 163 8.35 10.37 1.24
CA ASN A 163 9.73 10.48 1.69
C ASN A 163 10.41 11.77 1.19
N ARG A 164 10.17 12.16 -0.06
CA ARG A 164 10.68 13.42 -0.63
C ARG A 164 10.02 14.62 0.02
N LEU A 165 8.72 14.54 0.26
CA LEU A 165 8.00 15.58 0.98
C LEU A 165 8.59 15.75 2.38
N ALA A 166 8.85 14.65 3.10
CA ALA A 166 9.42 14.69 4.43
C ALA A 166 10.77 15.42 4.45
N ASP A 167 11.70 15.06 3.57
CA ASP A 167 13.00 15.74 3.47
C ASP A 167 12.84 17.23 3.15
N LYS A 168 12.02 17.57 2.16
CA LYS A 168 11.78 18.96 1.78
C LYS A 168 11.16 19.79 2.90
N LEU A 169 10.27 19.21 3.72
CA LEU A 169 9.72 19.90 4.89
C LEU A 169 10.79 20.18 5.95
N ILE A 170 11.78 19.28 6.10
CA ILE A 170 12.90 19.44 7.02
C ILE A 170 13.90 20.47 6.49
N ASP A 171 14.25 20.41 5.20
CA ASP A 171 15.11 21.40 4.52
C ASP A 171 14.56 22.83 4.65
N GLU A 172 13.24 22.96 4.53
CA GLU A 172 12.51 24.22 4.65
C GLU A 172 12.29 24.66 6.11
N LYS A 173 12.84 23.91 7.08
CA LYS A 173 12.75 24.17 8.52
C LYS A 173 11.30 24.27 9.02
N ILE A 174 10.37 23.60 8.35
CA ILE A 174 8.96 23.55 8.74
C ILE A 174 8.81 22.66 9.97
N THR A 175 9.57 21.56 10.00
CA THR A 175 9.71 20.61 11.09
C THR A 175 11.16 20.13 11.15
N THR A 176 11.59 19.51 12.24
CA THR A 176 12.92 18.88 12.37
C THR A 176 12.90 17.39 12.06
N LYS A 177 11.71 16.79 12.05
CA LYS A 177 11.48 15.36 11.91
C LYS A 177 10.09 15.09 11.34
N VAL A 178 9.93 13.99 10.62
CA VAL A 178 8.65 13.56 10.05
C VAL A 178 8.39 12.10 10.34
N THR A 179 7.14 11.77 10.68
CA THR A 179 6.63 10.40 10.75
C THR A 179 5.56 10.21 9.69
N LEU A 180 5.81 9.31 8.75
CA LEU A 180 4.89 8.96 7.68
C LEU A 180 4.00 7.81 8.11
N VAL A 181 2.68 7.93 7.92
CA VAL A 181 1.71 6.86 8.09
C VAL A 181 1.09 6.55 6.71
N PRO A 182 1.74 5.73 5.87
CA PRO A 182 1.29 5.47 4.51
C PRO A 182 0.38 4.25 4.46
N ILE A 183 -0.83 4.43 3.92
CA ILE A 183 -1.77 3.33 3.70
C ILE A 183 -2.32 3.25 2.27
N GLY A 184 -1.78 4.00 1.31
CA GLY A 184 -2.26 4.04 -0.07
C GLY A 184 -2.30 2.67 -0.77
N VAL A 185 -3.33 2.43 -1.59
CA VAL A 185 -3.54 1.15 -2.30
C VAL A 185 -3.72 1.40 -3.79
N GLY A 186 -2.91 0.78 -4.64
CA GLY A 186 -2.90 1.01 -6.08
C GLY A 186 -4.20 0.59 -6.77
N GLY A 187 -4.64 1.41 -7.73
CA GLY A 187 -5.75 1.08 -8.63
C GLY A 187 -7.15 1.13 -8.01
N VAL A 188 -7.31 1.75 -6.84
CA VAL A 188 -8.59 1.80 -6.13
C VAL A 188 -9.33 3.12 -6.35
N GLU A 189 -10.64 3.01 -6.50
CA GLU A 189 -11.59 4.12 -6.48
C GLU A 189 -11.80 4.66 -5.05
N ILE A 190 -12.38 5.86 -4.95
CA ILE A 190 -12.74 6.46 -3.67
C ILE A 190 -13.73 5.60 -2.86
N ALA A 191 -14.59 4.83 -3.54
CA ALA A 191 -15.56 3.96 -2.91
C ALA A 191 -14.91 2.86 -2.07
N ALA A 192 -13.68 2.46 -2.41
CA ALA A 192 -12.91 1.49 -1.62
C ALA A 192 -12.61 2.02 -0.21
N TRP A 193 -12.35 3.33 -0.11
CA TRP A 193 -12.01 4.04 1.12
C TRP A 193 -13.22 4.58 1.87
N ALA A 194 -14.33 4.82 1.20
CA ALA A 194 -15.57 5.33 1.78
C ALA A 194 -16.24 4.33 2.72
N LYS A 195 -17.16 4.80 3.58
CA LYS A 195 -17.90 3.93 4.52
C LYS A 195 -18.65 2.83 3.76
N GLY A 196 -18.36 1.57 4.10
CA GLY A 196 -18.87 0.38 3.42
C GLY A 196 -17.93 -0.19 2.34
N GLY A 197 -16.86 0.53 2.01
CA GLY A 197 -15.79 0.08 1.12
C GLY A 197 -14.83 -0.92 1.78
N TYR A 198 -14.16 -1.73 0.95
CA TYR A 198 -13.30 -2.82 1.41
C TYR A 198 -11.96 -2.38 2.05
N LEU A 199 -11.61 -1.09 1.97
CA LEU A 199 -10.46 -0.49 2.67
C LEU A 199 -10.87 0.36 3.88
N TYR A 200 -12.16 0.52 4.15
CA TYR A 200 -12.65 1.34 5.26
C TYR A 200 -12.17 0.83 6.63
N ASP A 201 -12.08 -0.50 6.79
CA ASP A 201 -11.56 -1.11 8.02
C ASP A 201 -10.06 -0.82 8.18
N LYS A 202 -9.28 -0.86 7.10
CA LYS A 202 -7.85 -0.49 7.13
C LYS A 202 -7.68 0.96 7.58
N LEU A 203 -8.51 1.88 7.06
CA LEU A 203 -8.51 3.29 7.43
C LEU A 203 -8.82 3.47 8.93
N THR A 204 -9.96 2.94 9.38
CA THR A 204 -10.45 3.14 10.75
C THR A 204 -9.58 2.45 11.81
N GLN A 205 -9.05 1.26 11.52
CA GLN A 205 -8.10 0.57 12.42
C GLN A 205 -6.78 1.35 12.56
N THR A 206 -6.26 1.90 11.45
CA THR A 206 -5.04 2.72 11.48
C THR A 206 -5.27 3.98 12.31
N ILE A 207 -6.40 4.66 12.13
CA ILE A 207 -6.80 5.84 12.91
C ILE A 207 -6.88 5.51 14.40
N ALA A 208 -7.52 4.39 14.76
CA ALA A 208 -7.68 3.97 16.15
C ALA A 208 -6.33 3.71 16.83
N LEU A 209 -5.42 3.00 16.16
CA LEU A 209 -4.07 2.71 16.68
C LEU A 209 -3.24 3.98 16.88
N LEU A 210 -3.27 4.91 15.93
CA LEU A 210 -2.56 6.19 16.07
C LEU A 210 -3.06 6.99 17.26
N LYS A 211 -4.38 7.01 17.47
CA LYS A 211 -5.00 7.69 18.60
C LYS A 211 -4.60 7.06 19.94
N GLU A 212 -4.60 5.73 20.02
CA GLU A 212 -4.16 4.99 21.21
C GLU A 212 -2.70 5.30 21.58
N GLN A 213 -1.84 5.49 20.58
CA GLN A 213 -0.42 5.79 20.77
C GLN A 213 -0.09 7.30 20.86
N GLY A 214 -1.11 8.17 20.83
CA GLY A 214 -0.91 9.63 20.87
C GLY A 214 -0.23 10.22 19.63
N LEU A 215 -0.20 9.50 18.51
CA LEU A 215 0.39 9.92 17.23
C LEU A 215 -0.65 10.62 16.35
N ILE A 216 -1.21 11.73 16.85
CA ILE A 216 -2.21 12.49 16.11
C ILE A 216 -1.57 13.12 14.86
N PRO A 217 -2.13 12.91 13.65
CA PRO A 217 -1.60 13.52 12.43
C PRO A 217 -1.55 15.04 12.54
N TYR A 218 -0.50 15.68 12.04
CA TYR A 218 -0.50 17.12 11.78
C TYR A 218 -1.27 17.44 10.51
N TYR A 219 -1.06 16.65 9.46
CA TYR A 219 -1.80 16.73 8.21
C TYR A 219 -2.21 15.34 7.76
N ILE A 220 -3.38 15.29 7.13
CA ILE A 220 -3.88 14.12 6.42
C ILE A 220 -3.81 14.47 4.93
N LEU A 221 -3.06 13.72 4.13
CA LEU A 221 -2.82 14.02 2.72
C LEU A 221 -3.46 12.94 1.85
N TRP A 222 -4.40 13.37 1.02
CA TRP A 222 -5.17 12.54 0.09
C TRP A 222 -4.71 12.78 -1.35
N HIS A 223 -4.31 11.70 -2.03
CA HIS A 223 -4.02 11.72 -3.46
C HIS A 223 -4.71 10.53 -4.14
N GLN A 224 -5.85 10.82 -4.77
CA GLN A 224 -6.69 9.84 -5.44
C GLN A 224 -7.68 10.55 -6.36
N GLY A 225 -8.05 9.87 -7.44
CA GLY A 225 -9.17 10.23 -8.31
C GLY A 225 -8.99 9.71 -9.74
N GLU A 226 -7.79 9.25 -10.12
CA GLU A 226 -7.53 8.74 -11.46
C GLU A 226 -8.33 7.47 -11.77
N THR A 227 -8.56 6.58 -10.78
CA THR A 227 -9.44 5.41 -10.99
C THR A 227 -10.91 5.83 -11.13
N ASP A 228 -11.33 6.90 -10.45
CA ASP A 228 -12.69 7.43 -10.54
C ASP A 228 -12.98 8.11 -11.87
N ASN A 229 -11.96 8.70 -12.51
CA ASN A 229 -12.04 9.13 -13.92
C ASN A 229 -12.37 7.93 -14.82
N ILE A 230 -11.61 6.83 -14.74
CA ILE A 230 -11.88 5.62 -15.55
C ILE A 230 -13.29 5.07 -15.28
N LYS A 231 -13.74 5.13 -14.02
CA LYS A 231 -15.08 4.66 -13.61
C LYS A 231 -16.20 5.64 -13.92
N ASN A 232 -15.92 6.83 -14.44
CA ASN A 232 -16.89 7.90 -14.68
C ASN A 232 -17.70 8.24 -13.42
N THR A 233 -17.06 8.28 -12.25
CA THR A 233 -17.73 8.66 -11.00
C THR A 233 -18.18 10.12 -11.08
N SER A 234 -19.45 10.39 -10.76
CA SER A 234 -19.96 11.77 -10.79
C SER A 234 -19.38 12.62 -9.67
N LYS A 235 -19.40 13.94 -9.87
CA LYS A 235 -18.99 14.92 -8.87
C LYS A 235 -19.70 14.73 -7.53
N GLU A 236 -21.02 14.57 -7.56
CA GLU A 236 -21.86 14.43 -6.35
C GLU A 236 -21.50 13.16 -5.59
N GLU A 237 -21.26 12.06 -6.32
CA GLU A 237 -20.92 10.77 -5.73
C GLU A 237 -19.52 10.81 -5.11
N TYR A 238 -18.54 11.40 -5.79
CA TYR A 238 -17.19 11.57 -5.25
C TYR A 238 -17.20 12.41 -3.97
N ILE A 239 -17.94 13.54 -3.95
CA ILE A 239 -18.11 14.37 -2.76
C ILE A 239 -18.72 13.56 -1.61
N ARG A 240 -19.84 12.88 -1.87
CA ARG A 240 -20.55 12.09 -0.86
C ARG A 240 -19.66 11.01 -0.25
N GLN A 241 -18.88 10.32 -1.07
CA GLN A 241 -17.96 9.29 -0.61
C GLN A 241 -16.81 9.89 0.21
N PHE A 242 -16.20 10.98 -0.25
CA PHE A 242 -15.14 11.67 0.49
C PHE A 242 -15.61 12.16 1.86
N GLU A 243 -16.83 12.64 1.97
CA GLU A 243 -17.39 13.10 3.25
C GLU A 243 -17.44 11.96 4.29
N THR A 244 -17.69 10.71 3.87
CA THR A 244 -17.62 9.56 4.79
C THR A 244 -16.18 9.23 5.22
N ILE A 245 -15.20 9.47 4.35
CA ILE A 245 -13.76 9.32 4.67
C ILE A 245 -13.35 10.37 5.69
N ARG A 246 -13.74 11.64 5.46
CA ARG A 246 -13.53 12.74 6.40
C ARG A 246 -14.15 12.42 7.77
N GLU A 247 -15.37 11.89 7.78
CA GLU A 247 -16.08 11.52 9.01
C GLU A 247 -15.36 10.41 9.80
N ALA A 248 -14.63 9.51 9.15
CA ALA A 248 -13.83 8.48 9.84
C ALA A 248 -12.76 9.10 10.76
N PHE A 249 -12.21 10.27 10.41
CA PHE A 249 -11.28 11.01 11.26
C PHE A 249 -12.01 11.85 12.31
N ARG A 250 -13.03 12.61 11.89
CA ARG A 250 -13.75 13.56 12.77
C ARG A 250 -14.51 12.85 13.88
N SER A 251 -15.17 11.73 13.59
CA SER A 251 -15.84 10.90 14.63
C SER A 251 -14.88 10.35 15.70
N GLN A 252 -13.58 10.32 15.41
CA GLN A 252 -12.53 9.93 16.37
C GLN A 252 -11.88 11.14 17.07
N GLY A 253 -12.34 12.36 16.82
CA GLY A 253 -11.81 13.59 17.40
C GLY A 253 -10.47 14.03 16.80
N ILE A 254 -10.10 13.51 15.63
CA ILE A 254 -8.95 14.01 14.88
C ILE A 254 -9.43 15.19 14.06
N GLU A 255 -8.99 16.41 14.42
CA GLU A 255 -9.37 17.68 13.75
C GLU A 255 -8.29 18.19 12.78
N SER A 256 -7.26 17.37 12.50
CA SER A 256 -6.14 17.73 11.64
C SER A 256 -6.62 18.15 10.24
N PRO A 257 -6.01 19.19 9.62
CA PRO A 257 -6.37 19.60 8.27
C PRO A 257 -6.11 18.49 7.24
N ILE A 258 -7.04 18.33 6.29
CA ILE A 258 -6.91 17.36 5.20
C ILE A 258 -6.58 18.08 3.91
N GLY A 259 -5.43 17.74 3.32
CA GLY A 259 -5.01 18.21 2.02
C GLY A 259 -5.53 17.29 0.93
N ILE A 260 -6.19 17.84 -0.09
CA ILE A 260 -6.71 17.09 -1.25
C ILE A 260 -5.91 17.50 -2.49
N ALA A 261 -5.13 16.59 -3.05
CA ALA A 261 -4.51 16.83 -4.35
C ALA A 261 -5.59 16.91 -5.44
N ILE A 262 -5.37 17.77 -6.44
CA ILE A 262 -6.14 17.70 -7.67
C ILE A 262 -5.52 16.60 -8.53
N ALA A 263 -6.25 15.49 -8.66
CA ALA A 263 -5.77 14.25 -9.24
C ALA A 263 -6.93 13.52 -9.92
N SER A 264 -6.94 13.54 -11.24
CA SER A 264 -7.92 12.86 -12.10
C SER A 264 -7.28 12.27 -13.35
N TYR A 265 -6.07 12.69 -13.72
CA TYR A 265 -5.42 12.31 -14.97
C TYR A 265 -5.28 10.80 -15.18
N HIS A 266 -5.80 10.26 -16.28
CA HIS A 266 -5.49 8.91 -16.74
C HIS A 266 -5.30 8.85 -18.27
N PRO A 267 -4.25 8.20 -18.78
CA PRO A 267 -3.94 8.18 -20.22
C PRO A 267 -4.94 7.37 -21.05
N GLU A 268 -5.79 6.53 -20.43
CA GLU A 268 -6.86 5.81 -21.15
C GLU A 268 -8.11 6.68 -21.36
N CYS A 269 -8.19 7.86 -20.73
CA CYS A 269 -9.34 8.77 -20.79
C CYS A 269 -9.08 9.99 -21.70
N ILE A 270 -8.39 9.80 -22.84
CA ILE A 270 -7.93 10.91 -23.72
C ILE A 270 -9.09 11.77 -24.25
N ASP A 271 -10.30 11.21 -24.34
CA ASP A 271 -11.50 11.94 -24.77
C ASP A 271 -11.97 13.00 -23.74
N SER A 272 -11.43 12.97 -22.52
CA SER A 272 -11.62 13.98 -21.47
C SER A 272 -10.39 14.88 -21.41
N GLU A 273 -10.55 16.21 -21.52
CA GLU A 273 -9.52 17.27 -21.34
C GLU A 273 -8.04 16.84 -21.14
N ASP A 274 -7.41 16.24 -22.15
CA ASP A 274 -6.04 15.67 -22.09
C ASP A 274 -5.81 14.63 -20.97
N GLY A 275 -6.75 13.69 -20.83
CA GLY A 275 -6.79 12.65 -19.81
C GLY A 275 -7.40 13.07 -18.47
N ASN A 276 -7.83 14.32 -18.30
CA ASN A 276 -8.33 14.85 -17.03
C ASN A 276 -9.87 14.84 -16.96
N ASP A 277 -10.41 14.57 -15.77
CA ASP A 277 -11.85 14.56 -15.52
C ASP A 277 -12.29 15.83 -14.78
N SER A 278 -13.11 16.65 -15.45
CA SER A 278 -13.62 17.90 -14.89
C SER A 278 -14.54 17.68 -13.68
N GLN A 279 -15.33 16.61 -13.65
CA GLN A 279 -16.21 16.30 -12.51
C GLN A 279 -15.40 15.96 -11.26
N ILE A 280 -14.36 15.13 -11.39
CA ILE A 280 -13.49 14.75 -10.27
C ILE A 280 -12.70 15.97 -9.78
N ARG A 281 -12.13 16.76 -10.69
CA ARG A 281 -11.41 17.99 -10.34
C ARG A 281 -12.31 18.98 -9.62
N GLU A 282 -13.53 19.20 -10.12
CA GLU A 282 -14.51 20.07 -9.48
C GLU A 282 -14.98 19.54 -8.13
N ALA A 283 -15.11 18.22 -7.96
CA ALA A 283 -15.44 17.61 -6.67
C ALA A 283 -14.36 17.90 -5.62
N GLN A 284 -13.09 17.66 -5.96
CA GLN A 284 -11.94 17.91 -5.10
C GLN A 284 -11.85 19.39 -4.68
N GLN A 285 -12.08 20.31 -5.63
CA GLN A 285 -12.11 21.75 -5.36
C GLN A 285 -13.32 22.16 -4.52
N ALA A 286 -14.50 21.62 -4.82
CA ALA A 286 -15.73 21.94 -4.10
C ALA A 286 -15.67 21.51 -2.63
N LEU A 287 -15.08 20.34 -2.34
CA LEU A 287 -14.81 19.88 -0.98
C LEU A 287 -13.97 20.90 -0.21
N CYS A 288 -12.83 21.34 -0.78
CA CYS A 288 -11.95 22.33 -0.14
C CYS A 288 -12.59 23.71 0.03
N LYS A 289 -13.57 24.07 -0.82
CA LYS A 289 -14.34 25.31 -0.67
C LYS A 289 -15.42 25.19 0.40
N LYS A 290 -16.00 23.99 0.57
CA LYS A 290 -17.13 23.72 1.47
C LYS A 290 -16.70 23.62 2.93
N TYR A 291 -15.51 23.09 3.21
CA TYR A 291 -15.05 22.76 4.55
C TYR A 291 -13.76 23.49 4.90
N SER A 292 -13.74 24.19 6.03
CA SER A 292 -12.58 24.99 6.48
C SER A 292 -11.38 24.16 6.93
N ASP A 293 -11.61 22.90 7.28
CA ASP A 293 -10.58 21.93 7.67
C ASP A 293 -9.99 21.16 6.47
N LEU A 294 -10.42 21.49 5.24
CA LEU A 294 -9.88 20.95 4.00
C LEU A 294 -9.09 22.02 3.25
N PHE A 295 -8.00 21.64 2.61
CA PHE A 295 -7.21 22.54 1.78
C PHE A 295 -6.78 21.91 0.46
N ILE A 296 -6.60 22.74 -0.57
CA ILE A 296 -6.15 22.27 -1.88
C ILE A 296 -4.65 21.95 -1.83
N GLY A 297 -4.33 20.71 -2.17
CA GLY A 297 -2.98 20.20 -2.40
C GLY A 297 -2.45 20.50 -3.81
N PRO A 298 -1.42 19.77 -4.27
CA PRO A 298 -0.87 19.92 -5.60
C PRO A 298 -1.87 19.55 -6.70
N ASP A 299 -1.78 20.25 -7.84
CA ASP A 299 -2.50 19.89 -9.06
C ASP A 299 -1.62 18.96 -9.91
N THR A 300 -1.78 17.67 -9.68
CA THR A 300 -0.93 16.62 -10.26
C THR A 300 -1.34 16.20 -11.67
N ASP A 301 -2.50 16.64 -12.13
CA ASP A 301 -2.95 16.50 -13.52
C ASP A 301 -2.05 17.28 -14.49
N LYS A 302 -1.43 18.37 -14.01
CA LYS A 302 -0.43 19.14 -14.76
C LYS A 302 0.88 18.37 -14.98
N LEU A 303 1.08 17.26 -14.28
CA LEU A 303 2.26 16.42 -14.36
C LEU A 303 2.01 15.22 -15.31
N ASN A 304 1.50 15.47 -16.51
CA ASN A 304 1.05 14.43 -17.47
C ASN A 304 2.01 14.16 -18.64
N LYS A 305 3.15 14.87 -18.72
CA LYS A 305 4.18 14.64 -19.75
C LYS A 305 4.95 13.33 -19.48
N ALA A 306 5.49 12.72 -20.54
CA ALA A 306 6.30 11.49 -20.44
C ALA A 306 7.49 11.59 -19.45
N LEU A 307 8.11 12.77 -19.34
CA LEU A 307 9.18 13.00 -18.36
C LEU A 307 8.68 12.95 -16.91
N HIS A 308 7.40 13.27 -16.68
CA HIS A 308 6.75 13.16 -15.37
C HIS A 308 6.18 11.76 -15.13
N ARG A 309 5.65 11.09 -16.16
CA ARG A 309 5.02 9.77 -16.08
C ARG A 309 5.51 8.86 -17.21
N PRO A 310 6.57 8.06 -17.01
CA PRO A 310 7.23 7.34 -18.10
C PRO A 310 6.41 6.15 -18.60
N ASP A 311 5.56 5.58 -17.76
CA ASP A 311 4.55 4.56 -18.12
C ASP A 311 3.19 5.19 -18.46
N GLY A 312 3.11 6.52 -18.52
CA GLY A 312 1.87 7.27 -18.74
C GLY A 312 0.99 7.42 -17.50
N VAL A 313 1.23 6.71 -16.39
CA VAL A 313 0.34 6.69 -15.22
C VAL A 313 1.05 7.10 -13.93
N HIS A 314 2.24 6.59 -13.65
CA HIS A 314 2.94 6.76 -12.39
C HIS A 314 4.14 7.70 -12.51
N PHE A 315 4.47 8.38 -11.43
CA PHE A 315 5.50 9.42 -11.48
C PHE A 315 6.93 8.90 -11.63
N SER A 316 7.70 9.52 -12.51
CA SER A 316 9.17 9.46 -12.56
C SER A 316 9.78 10.14 -11.33
N HIS A 317 11.11 10.12 -11.21
CA HIS A 317 11.82 10.94 -10.23
C HIS A 317 11.48 12.44 -10.34
N ILE A 318 11.42 12.98 -11.56
CA ILE A 318 11.07 14.39 -11.80
C ILE A 318 9.61 14.65 -11.42
N GLY A 319 8.69 13.74 -11.75
CA GLY A 319 7.28 13.83 -11.37
C GLY A 319 7.10 13.80 -9.85
N LEU A 320 7.81 12.91 -9.16
CA LEU A 320 7.76 12.77 -7.70
C LEU A 320 8.32 14.02 -6.99
N ASP A 321 9.41 14.59 -7.48
CA ASP A 321 9.97 15.82 -6.91
C ASP A 321 9.01 17.00 -7.10
N ALA A 322 8.43 17.16 -8.29
CA ALA A 322 7.44 18.21 -8.56
C ALA A 322 6.15 18.03 -7.73
N HIS A 323 5.73 16.77 -7.52
CA HIS A 323 4.60 16.43 -6.67
C HIS A 323 4.88 16.80 -5.21
N ALA A 324 6.06 16.45 -4.69
CA ALA A 324 6.48 16.82 -3.33
C ALA A 324 6.60 18.35 -3.16
N ASP A 325 7.19 19.07 -4.12
CA ASP A 325 7.27 20.54 -4.11
C ASP A 325 5.88 21.18 -4.06
N GLY A 326 4.91 20.61 -4.77
CA GLY A 326 3.53 21.06 -4.75
C GLY A 326 2.87 20.87 -3.37
N TRP A 327 3.14 19.76 -2.68
CA TRP A 327 2.71 19.57 -1.30
C TRP A 327 3.36 20.56 -0.33
N VAL A 328 4.67 20.82 -0.44
CA VAL A 328 5.35 21.84 0.38
C VAL A 328 4.68 23.21 0.20
N LYS A 329 4.39 23.61 -1.04
CA LYS A 329 3.70 24.86 -1.34
C LYS A 329 2.29 24.91 -0.74
N ALA A 330 1.55 23.80 -0.76
CA ALA A 330 0.22 23.72 -0.18
C ALA A 330 0.27 23.85 1.35
N ILE A 331 1.14 23.09 2.01
CA ILE A 331 1.30 23.12 3.47
C ILE A 331 1.71 24.51 3.97
N LYS A 332 2.64 25.19 3.28
CA LYS A 332 3.06 26.55 3.62
C LYS A 332 1.93 27.60 3.59
N LYS A 333 0.83 27.34 2.86
CA LYS A 333 -0.32 28.26 2.80
C LYS A 333 -1.34 28.06 3.91
N VAL A 334 -1.32 26.91 4.57
CA VAL A 334 -2.28 26.51 5.61
C VAL A 334 -1.75 26.86 7.01
N ARG A 335 -0.43 26.97 7.16
CA ARG A 335 0.25 27.37 8.39
C ARG A 335 0.16 28.88 8.62
#